data_AF-A0A2C1Z2R6-F1
#
_entry.id   AF-A0A2C1Z2R6-F1
#
_cell.length_a   1.000
_cell.length_b   1.000
_cell.length_c   1.000
_cell.angle_alpha   90.00
_cell.angle_beta   90.00
_cell.angle_gamma   90.00
#
_symmetry.space_group_name_H-M   'P 1'
#
loop_
_entity.id
_entity.type
_entity.pdbx_description
1 polymer ?
#
loop_
_entity_poly.entity_id
_entity_poly.type
_entity_poly.pdbx_seq_one_letter_code
_entity_poly.pdbx_strand_id
1 'polypeptide(L)'
;MTRMTTNLTKPISIKLLFAMLVVTIGAEVLLYLTRYSYLASTFYDAMMVCSFFVGLKLHRRISSSERFRLTKRQQVLKFTGAFLVFFLGSTIINMYSSNIFNDFNADYDQYVQDYTDMQMDVVEQKPTADDSETKAEPVSSFFEKVDAIGADLYTDALAGLEEVWRLAYIILLLVVCKKLFPNRWASGKRDLFLMMALFLTSILFGIDHTLDSVEPWGVKIGAIVTFANMGLLFGLILLWTRSLWVTVLVHSLYDITATLSWYYLDSAVDLMALAMLIVHVFLLILEKLNRKRALQQLETADGVQAAE
;
A
#
# COMPACT_ATOMS: atom_id res chain seq x y z
N MET A 1 -8.47 -5.22 -20.71
CA MET A 1 -7.18 -5.31 -20.01
C MET A 1 -5.97 -5.50 -20.93
N THR A 2 -6.14 -6.04 -22.15
CA THR A 2 -5.08 -6.24 -23.17
C THR A 2 -4.13 -5.07 -23.43
N ARG A 3 -4.59 -3.81 -23.36
CA ARG A 3 -3.70 -2.62 -23.48
C ARG A 3 -2.76 -2.45 -22.29
N MET A 4 -3.19 -2.80 -21.08
CA MET A 4 -2.41 -2.60 -19.85
C MET A 4 -1.24 -3.57 -19.76
N THR A 5 -1.47 -4.88 -19.94
CA THR A 5 -0.39 -5.89 -19.96
C THR A 5 0.63 -5.62 -21.06
N THR A 6 0.18 -5.09 -22.20
CA THR A 6 1.07 -4.63 -23.28
C THR A 6 1.92 -3.43 -22.86
N ASN A 7 1.35 -2.47 -22.11
CA ASN A 7 2.10 -1.31 -21.61
C ASN A 7 3.09 -1.67 -20.49
N LEU A 8 2.70 -2.55 -19.57
CA LEU A 8 3.56 -3.05 -18.49
C LEU A 8 4.82 -3.73 -19.05
N THR A 9 4.66 -4.51 -20.13
CA THR A 9 5.75 -5.26 -20.78
C THR A 9 6.42 -4.55 -21.96
N LYS A 10 6.28 -3.22 -22.07
CA LYS A 10 7.09 -2.40 -22.99
C LYS A 10 8.58 -2.56 -22.67
N PRO A 11 9.49 -2.42 -23.67
CA PRO A 11 10.93 -2.50 -23.44
C PRO A 11 11.38 -1.71 -22.20
N ILE A 12 12.23 -2.33 -21.39
CA ILE A 12 12.76 -1.76 -20.15
C ILE A 12 14.23 -1.43 -20.41
N SER A 13 14.62 -0.18 -20.22
CA SER A 13 16.04 0.21 -20.29
C SER A 13 16.83 -0.51 -19.20
N ILE A 14 18.09 -0.86 -19.46
CA ILE A 14 18.96 -1.53 -18.47
C ILE A 14 18.98 -0.80 -17.12
N LYS A 15 19.05 0.54 -17.13
CA LYS A 15 19.01 1.36 -15.90
C LYS A 15 17.73 1.15 -15.08
N LEU A 16 16.58 1.05 -15.75
CA LEU A 16 15.28 0.83 -15.09
C LEU A 16 15.17 -0.62 -14.61
N LEU A 17 15.66 -1.59 -15.39
CA LEU A 17 15.68 -2.99 -14.98
C LEU A 17 16.52 -3.16 -13.70
N PHE A 18 17.72 -2.57 -13.67
CA PHE A 18 18.56 -2.60 -12.48
C PHE A 18 17.88 -1.92 -11.29
N ALA A 19 17.30 -0.74 -11.48
CA ALA A 19 16.57 -0.06 -10.41
C ALA A 19 15.38 -0.87 -9.89
N MET A 20 14.66 -1.59 -10.76
CA MET A 20 13.59 -2.49 -10.35
C MET A 20 14.15 -3.66 -9.53
N LEU A 21 15.25 -4.28 -9.94
CA LEU A 21 15.87 -5.37 -9.18
C LEU A 21 16.38 -4.93 -7.81
N VAL A 22 16.94 -3.72 -7.72
CA VAL A 22 17.37 -3.13 -6.44
C VAL A 22 16.16 -2.88 -5.54
N VAL A 23 15.12 -2.22 -6.06
CA VAL A 23 13.90 -1.95 -5.28
C VAL A 23 13.13 -3.22 -4.93
N THR A 24 13.30 -4.33 -5.65
CA THR A 24 12.65 -5.61 -5.32
C THR A 24 13.51 -6.49 -4.41
N ILE A 25 14.58 -7.07 -4.95
CA ILE A 25 15.42 -8.05 -4.24
C ILE A 25 16.27 -7.34 -3.19
N GLY A 26 16.76 -6.13 -3.50
CA GLY A 26 17.53 -5.34 -2.53
C GLY A 26 16.68 -4.96 -1.32
N ALA A 27 15.38 -4.72 -1.50
CA ALA A 27 14.47 -4.43 -0.41
C ALA A 27 14.28 -5.62 0.52
N GLU A 28 13.99 -6.80 -0.03
CA GLU A 28 13.85 -8.04 0.76
C GLU A 28 15.12 -8.36 1.55
N VAL A 29 16.30 -8.18 0.92
CA VAL A 29 17.58 -8.39 1.59
C VAL A 29 17.80 -7.40 2.72
N LEU A 30 17.53 -6.11 2.49
CA LEU A 30 17.67 -5.09 3.54
C LEU A 30 16.68 -5.31 4.67
N LEU A 31 15.42 -5.63 4.35
CA LEU A 31 14.37 -5.94 5.31
C LEU A 31 14.73 -7.17 6.16
N TYR A 32 15.28 -8.22 5.55
CA TYR A 32 15.77 -9.37 6.31
C TYR A 32 16.93 -9.02 7.25
N LEU A 33 17.80 -8.09 6.83
CA LEU A 33 18.96 -7.68 7.60
C LEU A 33 18.64 -6.71 8.74
N THR A 34 17.45 -6.09 8.78
CA THR A 34 17.05 -5.18 9.87
C THR A 34 17.08 -5.89 11.22
N ARG A 35 16.73 -7.18 11.25
CA ARG A 35 16.87 -8.11 12.40
C ARG A 35 18.23 -8.07 13.10
N TYR A 36 19.27 -7.73 12.35
CA TYR A 36 20.64 -7.83 12.80
C TYR A 36 21.38 -6.48 12.77
N SER A 37 20.76 -5.42 12.23
CA SER A 37 21.47 -4.16 11.98
C SER A 37 20.55 -2.96 11.80
N TYR A 38 20.72 -1.95 12.67
CA TYR A 38 20.12 -0.62 12.48
C TYR A 38 20.55 0.04 11.17
N LEU A 39 21.79 -0.18 10.73
CA LEU A 39 22.26 0.33 9.44
C LEU A 39 21.45 -0.25 8.27
N ALA A 40 21.02 -1.51 8.37
CA ALA A 40 20.15 -2.13 7.36
C ALA A 40 18.77 -1.47 7.35
N SER A 41 18.21 -1.12 8.52
CA SER A 41 16.97 -0.35 8.62
C SER A 41 17.11 1.03 7.96
N THR A 42 18.17 1.79 8.29
CA THR A 42 18.44 3.08 7.64
C THR A 42 18.58 2.97 6.13
N PHE A 43 19.24 1.91 5.64
CA PHE A 43 19.35 1.67 4.20
C PHE A 43 18.03 1.24 3.56
N TYR A 44 17.18 0.51 4.28
CA TYR A 44 15.84 0.17 3.84
C TYR A 44 15.00 1.44 3.62
N ASP A 45 14.96 2.35 4.60
CA ASP A 45 14.24 3.62 4.49
C ASP A 45 14.76 4.48 3.36
N ALA A 46 16.08 4.63 3.25
CA ALA A 46 16.72 5.37 2.16
C ALA A 46 16.35 4.80 0.79
N MET A 47 16.27 3.47 0.69
CA MET A 47 15.83 2.79 -0.52
C MET A 47 14.33 2.98 -0.77
N MET A 48 13.47 2.96 0.25
CA MET A 48 12.04 3.28 0.10
C MET A 48 11.86 4.69 -0.44
N VAL A 49 12.54 5.70 0.11
CA VAL A 49 12.56 7.06 -0.43
C VAL A 49 13.04 7.08 -1.89
N CYS A 50 14.14 6.40 -2.20
CA CYS A 50 14.66 6.31 -3.57
C CYS A 50 13.70 5.60 -4.54
N SER A 51 12.91 4.65 -4.04
CA SER A 51 11.93 3.89 -4.83
C SER A 51 10.89 4.82 -5.47
N PHE A 52 10.59 5.98 -4.87
CA PHE A 52 9.70 6.99 -5.42
C PHE A 52 10.03 7.33 -6.89
N PHE A 53 11.32 7.50 -7.21
CA PHE A 53 11.76 7.82 -8.57
C PHE A 53 11.56 6.65 -9.55
N VAL A 54 11.66 5.42 -9.06
CA VAL A 54 11.30 4.22 -9.82
C VAL A 54 9.79 4.19 -10.03
N GLY A 55 9.01 4.43 -8.98
CA GLY A 55 7.55 4.56 -8.99
C GLY A 55 7.05 5.56 -10.03
N LEU A 56 7.68 6.72 -10.18
CA LEU A 56 7.35 7.71 -11.22
C LEU A 56 7.45 7.12 -12.64
N LYS A 57 8.45 6.28 -12.90
CA LYS A 57 8.63 5.62 -14.20
C LYS A 57 7.65 4.46 -14.39
N LEU A 58 7.39 3.67 -13.33
CA LEU A 58 6.48 2.54 -13.39
C LEU A 58 5.01 2.99 -13.49
N HIS A 59 4.61 4.04 -12.78
CA HIS A 59 3.27 4.62 -12.83
C HIS A 59 2.85 4.94 -14.27
N ARG A 60 3.75 5.55 -15.07
CA ARG A 60 3.48 5.87 -16.49
C ARG A 60 3.11 4.62 -17.32
N ARG A 61 3.63 3.44 -16.96
CA ARG A 61 3.32 2.17 -17.65
C ARG A 61 1.91 1.67 -17.34
N ILE A 62 1.34 2.01 -16.20
CA ILE A 62 -0.06 1.70 -15.86
C ILE A 62 -1.01 2.80 -16.38
N SER A 63 -0.67 4.06 -16.10
CA SER A 63 -1.49 5.25 -16.40
C SER A 63 -1.72 5.48 -17.89
N SER A 64 -0.75 5.13 -18.75
CA SER A 64 -0.83 5.31 -20.21
C SER A 64 -1.96 4.55 -20.93
N SER A 65 -2.82 3.86 -20.18
CA SER A 65 -4.04 3.22 -20.70
C SER A 65 -5.32 4.07 -20.55
N GLU A 66 -5.31 5.14 -19.76
CA GLU A 66 -6.48 6.03 -19.60
C GLU A 66 -6.61 6.95 -20.81
N ARG A 67 -7.74 6.86 -21.54
CA ARG A 67 -8.02 7.67 -22.73
C ARG A 67 -8.36 9.13 -22.41
N PHE A 68 -8.73 9.43 -21.17
CA PHE A 68 -9.22 10.74 -20.75
C PHE A 68 -8.56 11.14 -19.44
N ARG A 69 -8.16 12.42 -19.32
CA ARG A 69 -7.68 12.98 -18.06
C ARG A 69 -8.87 13.10 -17.10
N LEU A 70 -8.81 12.36 -15.99
CA LEU A 70 -9.80 12.48 -14.92
C LEU A 70 -9.77 13.89 -14.33
N THR A 71 -10.94 14.41 -13.94
CA THR A 71 -11.02 15.66 -13.19
C THR A 71 -10.48 15.45 -11.77
N LYS A 72 -10.05 16.53 -11.08
CA LYS A 72 -9.61 16.47 -9.68
C LYS A 72 -10.65 15.76 -8.79
N ARG A 73 -11.94 16.05 -9.01
CA ARG A 73 -13.05 15.41 -8.29
C ARG A 73 -13.10 13.90 -8.53
N GLN A 74 -12.94 13.46 -9.77
CA GLN A 74 -12.92 12.03 -10.11
C GLN A 74 -11.69 11.33 -9.55
N GLN A 75 -10.55 12.00 -9.45
CA GLN A 75 -9.36 11.47 -8.78
C GLN A 75 -9.61 11.27 -7.28
N VAL A 76 -10.22 12.24 -6.60
CA VAL A 76 -10.57 12.11 -5.18
C VAL A 76 -11.60 11.01 -4.97
N LEU A 77 -12.63 10.91 -5.82
CA LEU A 77 -13.61 9.81 -5.77
C LEU A 77 -12.97 8.43 -5.92
N LYS A 78 -11.98 8.33 -6.81
CA LYS A 78 -11.22 7.11 -7.05
C LYS A 78 -10.36 6.73 -5.85
N PHE A 79 -9.74 7.71 -5.21
CA PHE A 79 -9.00 7.52 -3.97
C PHE A 79 -9.90 7.11 -2.80
N THR A 80 -10.96 7.86 -2.51
CA THR A 80 -11.87 7.54 -1.39
C THR A 80 -12.59 6.21 -1.60
N GLY A 81 -12.96 5.89 -2.85
CA GLY A 81 -13.51 4.57 -3.18
C GLY A 81 -12.50 3.43 -2.99
N ALA A 82 -11.24 3.64 -3.36
CA ALA A 82 -10.16 2.68 -3.12
C ALA A 82 -9.90 2.47 -1.63
N PHE A 83 -9.86 3.54 -0.85
CA PHE A 83 -9.70 3.47 0.60
C PHE A 83 -10.82 2.68 1.27
N LEU A 84 -12.08 2.97 0.94
CA LEU A 84 -13.24 2.27 1.52
C LEU A 84 -13.28 0.79 1.16
N VAL A 85 -12.92 0.44 -0.08
CA VAL A 85 -12.80 -0.96 -0.51
C VAL A 85 -11.66 -1.66 0.23
N PHE A 86 -10.53 -0.98 0.42
CA PHE A 86 -9.42 -1.51 1.19
C PHE A 86 -9.82 -1.76 2.64
N PHE A 87 -10.35 -0.74 3.32
CA PHE A 87 -10.82 -0.82 4.71
C PHE A 87 -11.81 -1.97 4.92
N LEU A 88 -12.87 -2.06 4.10
CA LEU A 88 -13.85 -3.13 4.24
C LEU A 88 -13.22 -4.51 4.03
N GLY A 89 -12.34 -4.63 3.03
CA GLY A 89 -11.65 -5.89 2.74
C GLY A 89 -10.67 -6.27 3.83
N SER A 90 -9.89 -5.33 4.37
CA SER A 90 -8.95 -5.58 5.48
C SER A 90 -9.69 -5.97 6.75
N THR A 91 -10.83 -5.35 7.08
CA THR A 91 -11.69 -5.78 8.20
C THR A 91 -12.13 -7.24 8.05
N ILE A 92 -12.57 -7.65 6.86
CA ILE A 92 -12.98 -9.05 6.59
C ILE A 92 -11.78 -10.00 6.73
N ILE A 93 -10.61 -9.62 6.21
CA ILE A 93 -9.38 -10.40 6.29
C ILE A 93 -8.94 -10.56 7.75
N ASN A 94 -8.97 -9.49 8.54
CA ASN A 94 -8.61 -9.50 9.96
C ASN A 94 -9.58 -10.39 10.74
N MET A 95 -10.89 -10.23 10.54
CA MET A 95 -11.90 -11.11 11.16
C MET A 95 -11.67 -12.58 10.82
N TYR A 96 -11.36 -12.91 9.57
CA TYR A 96 -11.06 -14.28 9.17
C TYR A 96 -9.81 -14.80 9.88
N SER A 97 -8.73 -14.03 9.87
CA SER A 97 -7.44 -14.44 10.41
C SER A 97 -7.50 -14.61 11.93
N SER A 98 -8.17 -13.70 12.63
CA SER A 98 -8.45 -13.78 14.07
C SER A 98 -9.23 -15.04 14.47
N ASN A 99 -10.12 -15.53 13.61
CA ASN A 99 -10.94 -16.71 13.90
C ASN A 99 -10.26 -18.04 13.54
N ILE A 100 -9.29 -18.03 12.62
CA ILE A 100 -8.65 -19.24 12.10
C ILE A 100 -7.29 -19.48 12.74
N PHE A 101 -6.54 -18.42 13.05
CA PHE A 101 -5.21 -18.50 13.62
C PHE A 101 -5.27 -18.02 15.07
N ASN A 102 -5.66 -18.91 15.99
CA ASN A 102 -5.83 -18.58 17.40
C ASN A 102 -4.55 -18.03 18.05
N ASP A 103 -3.39 -18.57 17.71
CA ASP A 103 -2.08 -18.11 18.22
C ASP A 103 -1.78 -16.69 17.72
N PHE A 104 -2.05 -16.41 16.44
CA PHE A 104 -1.94 -15.07 15.88
C PHE A 104 -2.93 -14.09 16.51
N ASN A 105 -4.14 -14.54 16.88
CA ASN A 105 -5.16 -13.70 17.49
C ASN A 105 -4.87 -13.37 18.96
N ALA A 106 -4.33 -14.34 19.71
CA ALA A 106 -3.95 -14.16 21.11
C ALA A 106 -2.84 -13.12 21.26
N ASP A 107 -1.94 -13.08 20.27
CA ASP A 107 -0.80 -12.17 20.23
C ASP A 107 -0.97 -11.11 19.12
N TYR A 108 -2.17 -10.87 18.55
CA TYR A 108 -2.31 -9.98 17.37
C TYR A 108 -2.00 -8.54 17.72
N ASP A 109 -2.59 -8.06 18.82
CA ASP A 109 -2.31 -6.74 19.34
C ASP A 109 -0.83 -6.63 19.72
N GLN A 110 -0.23 -7.71 20.24
CA GLN A 110 1.19 -7.78 20.58
C GLN A 110 2.12 -7.88 19.35
N TYR A 111 1.68 -8.47 18.24
CA TYR A 111 2.44 -8.58 17.00
C TYR A 111 2.37 -7.27 16.20
N VAL A 112 1.21 -6.60 16.20
CA VAL A 112 1.08 -5.24 15.68
C VAL A 112 1.87 -4.26 16.54
N GLN A 113 1.88 -4.45 17.87
CA GLN A 113 2.78 -3.77 18.81
C GLN A 113 4.23 -4.05 18.44
N ASP A 114 4.69 -5.29 18.45
CA ASP A 114 6.08 -5.68 18.19
C ASP A 114 6.56 -5.26 16.78
N TYR A 115 5.69 -5.20 15.77
CA TYR A 115 6.02 -4.67 14.44
C TYR A 115 6.19 -3.14 14.43
N THR A 116 5.36 -2.42 15.18
CA THR A 116 5.46 -0.96 15.37
C THR A 116 6.65 -0.64 16.28
N ASP A 117 6.82 -1.38 17.36
CA ASP A 117 7.86 -1.27 18.39
C ASP A 117 9.24 -1.74 17.88
N MET A 118 9.34 -2.67 16.92
CA MET A 118 10.61 -3.01 16.27
C MET A 118 11.11 -1.91 15.32
N GLN A 119 10.26 -0.96 14.92
CA GLN A 119 10.72 0.32 14.36
C GLN A 119 11.10 1.33 15.45
N MET A 120 10.73 1.09 16.71
CA MET A 120 11.00 1.93 17.89
C MET A 120 12.33 1.64 18.60
N ASP A 121 13.19 0.79 18.06
CA ASP A 121 14.43 0.40 18.74
C ASP A 121 15.54 1.49 18.63
N VAL A 122 15.13 2.76 18.71
CA VAL A 122 15.96 3.96 18.87
C VAL A 122 16.04 4.40 20.34
N VAL A 123 15.06 4.12 21.21
CA VAL A 123 15.13 4.53 22.63
C VAL A 123 14.29 3.65 23.59
N GLU A 124 14.62 2.38 23.79
CA GLU A 124 14.22 1.69 25.03
C GLU A 124 15.40 1.01 25.72
N GLN A 125 16.15 1.83 26.47
CA GLN A 125 16.91 1.33 27.59
C GLN A 125 15.91 0.89 28.66
N LYS A 126 15.63 -0.42 28.76
CA LYS A 126 14.88 -1.02 29.87
C LYS A 126 15.29 -0.34 31.19
N PRO A 127 14.37 0.28 31.95
CA PRO A 127 14.71 0.82 33.24
C PRO A 127 15.05 -0.35 34.16
N THR A 128 16.34 -0.53 34.42
CA THR A 128 16.77 -1.27 35.61
C THR A 128 16.22 -0.52 36.81
N ALA A 129 15.55 -1.25 37.69
CA ALA A 129 14.98 -0.75 38.94
C ALA A 129 16.09 -0.36 39.92
N ASP A 130 16.73 0.77 39.67
CA ASP A 130 17.40 1.62 40.65
C ASP A 130 17.92 2.83 39.89
N ASP A 131 17.23 3.97 40.02
CA ASP A 131 17.91 5.21 40.35
C ASP A 131 16.90 6.30 40.73
N SER A 132 17.12 6.77 41.95
CA SER A 132 16.38 7.80 42.66
C SER A 132 16.56 9.18 42.05
N GLU A 133 15.47 9.96 42.10
CA GLU A 133 15.46 11.41 42.30
C GLU A 133 16.32 12.28 41.37
N THR A 134 15.70 12.78 40.29
CA THR A 134 15.72 14.24 40.01
C THR A 134 14.60 14.60 39.04
N LYS A 135 13.56 15.25 39.57
CA LYS A 135 12.45 15.81 38.80
C LYS A 135 12.95 17.00 37.98
N ALA A 136 13.24 16.78 36.71
CA ALA A 136 13.35 17.82 35.71
C ALA A 136 12.93 17.34 34.32
N GLU A 137 11.75 16.70 34.18
CA GLU A 137 11.30 16.23 32.86
C GLU A 137 9.82 16.52 32.57
N PRO A 138 9.52 17.69 31.97
CA PRO A 138 8.33 17.83 31.13
C PRO A 138 8.69 18.10 29.66
N VAL A 139 9.87 18.66 29.38
CA VAL A 139 10.27 19.06 28.02
C VAL A 139 10.92 17.91 27.25
N SER A 140 11.75 17.08 27.90
CA SER A 140 12.30 15.83 27.32
C SER A 140 11.17 14.89 26.88
N SER A 141 10.21 14.63 27.77
CA SER A 141 9.08 13.73 27.49
C SER A 141 8.18 14.18 26.32
N PHE A 142 8.11 15.49 26.02
CA PHE A 142 7.36 15.97 24.87
C PHE A 142 8.14 15.75 23.57
N PHE A 143 9.42 16.11 23.54
CA PHE A 143 10.23 15.92 22.33
C PHE A 143 10.45 14.45 22.02
N GLU A 144 10.65 13.60 23.03
CA GLU A 144 10.75 12.14 22.86
C GLU A 144 9.46 11.54 22.31
N LYS A 145 8.29 11.96 22.80
CA LYS A 145 7.00 11.53 22.25
C LYS A 145 6.79 12.01 20.81
N VAL A 146 7.17 13.24 20.51
CA VAL A 146 7.10 13.77 19.14
C VAL A 146 8.06 13.03 18.21
N ASP A 147 9.24 12.65 18.71
CA ASP A 147 10.25 11.92 17.94
C ASP A 147 9.78 10.48 17.66
N ALA A 148 9.34 9.75 18.68
CA ALA A 148 8.81 8.39 18.53
C ALA A 148 7.61 8.34 17.58
N ILE A 149 6.57 9.13 17.86
CA ILE A 149 5.35 9.16 17.02
C ILE A 149 5.68 9.70 15.63
N GLY A 150 6.59 10.67 15.53
CA GLY A 150 7.04 11.23 14.26
C GLY A 150 7.79 10.22 13.40
N ALA A 151 8.60 9.35 14.02
CA ALA A 151 9.29 8.26 13.36
C ALA A 151 8.29 7.23 12.81
N ASP A 152 7.31 6.81 13.61
CA ASP A 152 6.30 5.83 13.18
C ASP A 152 5.42 6.38 12.04
N LEU A 153 5.00 7.64 12.13
CA LEU A 153 4.26 8.29 11.05
C LEU A 153 5.10 8.42 9.77
N TYR A 154 6.42 8.56 9.91
CA TYR A 154 7.34 8.63 8.78
C TYR A 154 7.52 7.26 8.13
N THR A 155 7.74 6.21 8.91
CA THR A 155 7.90 4.83 8.42
C THR A 155 6.60 4.32 7.81
N ASP A 156 5.43 4.60 8.39
CA ASP A 156 4.12 4.29 7.80
C ASP A 156 3.91 4.97 6.44
N ALA A 157 4.37 6.22 6.32
CA ALA A 157 4.33 6.93 5.03
C ALA A 157 5.27 6.30 4.00
N LEU A 158 6.40 5.73 4.43
CA LEU A 158 7.33 5.02 3.57
C LEU A 158 6.84 3.61 3.21
N ALA A 159 6.16 2.90 4.12
CA ALA A 159 5.58 1.58 3.88
C ALA A 159 4.62 1.58 2.68
N GLY A 160 3.90 2.69 2.48
CA GLY A 160 3.12 2.89 1.26
C GLY A 160 3.91 2.77 -0.05
N LEU A 161 5.21 3.04 -0.06
CA LEU A 161 6.09 2.89 -1.22
C LEU A 161 6.47 1.44 -1.54
N GLU A 162 6.17 0.47 -0.68
CA GLU A 162 6.26 -0.96 -1.00
C GLU A 162 5.37 -1.35 -2.19
N GLU A 163 4.35 -0.54 -2.47
CA GLU A 163 3.55 -0.65 -3.68
C GLU A 163 4.36 -0.45 -4.98
N VAL A 164 5.47 0.28 -4.90
CA VAL A 164 6.46 0.40 -5.99
C VAL A 164 7.21 -0.92 -6.16
N TRP A 165 7.69 -1.50 -5.06
CA TRP A 165 8.33 -2.83 -5.02
C TRP A 165 7.42 -3.88 -5.66
N ARG A 166 6.14 -3.88 -5.27
CA ARG A 166 5.15 -4.85 -5.74
C ARG A 166 4.88 -4.72 -7.24
N LEU A 167 4.69 -3.50 -7.72
CA LEU A 167 4.52 -3.25 -9.15
C LEU A 167 5.77 -3.62 -9.95
N ALA A 168 6.96 -3.36 -9.41
CA ALA A 168 8.20 -3.76 -10.04
C ALA A 168 8.26 -5.29 -10.21
N TYR A 169 7.92 -6.06 -9.17
CA TYR A 169 7.83 -7.52 -9.26
C TYR A 169 6.79 -8.01 -10.27
N ILE A 170 5.57 -7.44 -10.27
CA ILE A 170 4.55 -7.79 -11.26
C ILE A 170 5.10 -7.63 -12.68
N ILE A 171 5.80 -6.53 -12.97
CA ILE A 171 6.39 -6.29 -14.28
C ILE A 171 7.51 -7.29 -14.58
N LEU A 172 8.41 -7.56 -13.63
CA LEU A 172 9.50 -8.53 -13.80
C LEU A 172 8.95 -9.94 -14.11
N LEU A 173 7.97 -10.41 -13.33
CA LEU A 173 7.31 -11.69 -13.56
C LEU A 173 6.63 -11.74 -14.93
N LEU A 174 5.94 -10.68 -15.34
CA LEU A 174 5.33 -10.60 -16.67
C LEU A 174 6.36 -10.65 -17.80
N VAL A 175 7.53 -10.00 -17.63
CA VAL A 175 8.63 -10.06 -18.60
C VAL A 175 9.20 -11.47 -18.70
N VAL A 176 9.38 -12.16 -17.56
CA VAL A 176 9.80 -13.57 -17.52
C VAL A 176 8.76 -14.46 -18.21
N CYS A 177 7.47 -14.30 -17.90
CA CYS A 177 6.39 -15.07 -18.53
C CYS A 177 6.35 -14.86 -20.05
N LYS A 178 6.50 -13.61 -20.52
CA LYS A 178 6.55 -13.28 -21.94
C LYS A 178 7.73 -13.95 -22.65
N LYS A 179 8.88 -14.08 -21.97
CA LYS A 179 10.09 -14.72 -22.51
C LYS A 179 9.98 -16.25 -22.51
N LEU A 180 9.47 -16.85 -21.44
CA LEU A 180 9.36 -18.31 -21.31
C LEU A 180 8.18 -18.91 -22.09
N PHE A 181 7.09 -18.16 -22.26
CA PHE A 181 5.86 -18.65 -22.90
C PHE A 181 5.40 -17.77 -24.08
N PRO A 182 6.23 -17.53 -25.10
CA PRO A 182 5.93 -16.57 -26.18
C PRO A 182 4.67 -16.94 -26.97
N ASN A 183 4.43 -18.23 -27.23
CA ASN A 183 3.25 -18.70 -27.98
C ASN A 183 1.94 -18.42 -27.22
N ARG A 184 1.92 -18.69 -25.91
CA ARG A 184 0.76 -18.41 -25.04
C ARG A 184 0.55 -16.91 -24.83
N TRP A 185 1.65 -16.14 -24.82
CA TRP A 185 1.61 -14.69 -24.75
C TRP A 185 1.01 -14.06 -26.02
N ALA A 186 1.38 -14.59 -27.18
CA ALA A 186 0.86 -14.16 -28.48
C ALA A 186 -0.61 -14.55 -28.67
N SER A 187 -1.03 -15.72 -28.17
CA SER A 187 -2.41 -16.22 -28.26
C SER A 187 -3.44 -15.47 -27.40
N GLY A 188 -3.06 -14.36 -26.77
CA GLY A 188 -3.99 -13.51 -25.99
C GLY A 188 -4.18 -13.91 -24.53
N LYS A 189 -3.51 -14.95 -24.01
CA LYS A 189 -3.64 -15.39 -22.60
C LYS A 189 -2.90 -14.50 -21.59
N ARG A 190 -2.75 -13.20 -21.88
CA ARG A 190 -1.95 -12.25 -21.09
C ARG A 190 -2.56 -11.97 -19.72
N ASP A 191 -3.88 -12.00 -19.62
CA ASP A 191 -4.58 -11.72 -18.37
C ASP A 191 -4.35 -12.86 -17.35
N LEU A 192 -4.18 -14.11 -17.80
CA LEU A 192 -3.79 -15.22 -16.93
C LEU A 192 -2.41 -14.97 -16.28
N PHE A 193 -1.43 -14.53 -17.08
CA PHE A 193 -0.09 -14.22 -16.55
C PHE A 193 -0.12 -13.03 -15.59
N LEU A 194 -0.99 -12.05 -15.81
CA LEU A 194 -1.18 -10.94 -14.88
C LEU A 194 -1.79 -11.40 -13.56
N MET A 195 -2.83 -12.24 -13.59
CA MET A 195 -3.44 -12.78 -12.39
C MET A 195 -2.47 -13.66 -11.60
N MET A 196 -1.67 -14.47 -12.30
CA MET A 196 -0.60 -15.25 -11.69
C MET A 196 0.47 -14.36 -11.07
N ALA A 197 0.94 -13.32 -11.77
CA ALA A 197 1.92 -12.39 -11.25
C ALA A 197 1.40 -11.70 -9.98
N LEU A 198 0.16 -11.22 -10.00
CA LEU A 198 -0.50 -10.63 -8.83
C LEU A 198 -0.53 -11.61 -7.65
N PHE A 199 -1.02 -12.83 -7.89
CA PHE A 199 -1.10 -13.85 -6.85
C PHE A 199 0.26 -14.18 -6.23
N LEU A 200 1.29 -14.36 -7.05
CA LEU A 200 2.65 -14.63 -6.56
C LEU A 200 3.20 -13.45 -5.75
N THR A 201 3.01 -12.21 -6.24
CA THR A 201 3.47 -11.03 -5.49
C THR A 201 2.70 -10.80 -4.21
N SER A 202 1.44 -11.23 -4.12
CA SER A 202 0.68 -11.19 -2.86
C SER A 202 1.27 -12.13 -1.82
N ILE A 203 1.67 -13.35 -2.22
CA ILE A 203 2.34 -14.27 -1.30
C ILE A 203 3.68 -13.69 -0.84
N LEU A 204 4.48 -13.14 -1.76
CA LEU A 204 5.74 -12.49 -1.41
C LEU A 204 5.53 -11.32 -0.44
N PHE A 205 4.53 -10.49 -0.68
CA PHE A 205 4.18 -9.37 0.20
C PHE A 205 3.89 -9.85 1.64
N GLY A 206 3.14 -10.95 1.79
CA GLY A 206 2.90 -11.53 3.11
C GLY A 206 4.14 -12.13 3.78
N ILE A 207 5.06 -12.72 2.99
CA ILE A 207 6.34 -13.21 3.51
C ILE A 207 7.20 -12.05 3.99
N ASP A 208 7.29 -10.98 3.20
CA ASP A 208 8.11 -9.80 3.47
C ASP A 208 7.74 -9.14 4.81
N HIS A 209 6.45 -9.08 5.13
CA HIS A 209 5.94 -8.58 6.42
C HIS A 209 6.25 -9.49 7.63
N THR A 210 7.02 -10.56 7.42
CA THR A 210 7.56 -11.41 8.49
C THR A 210 9.08 -11.57 8.38
N LEU A 211 9.72 -10.83 7.46
CA LEU A 211 11.16 -10.89 7.21
C LEU A 211 11.98 -10.04 8.17
N ASP A 212 11.38 -9.11 8.89
CA ASP A 212 12.02 -8.20 9.85
C ASP A 212 11.99 -8.71 11.30
N SER A 213 11.11 -9.67 11.63
CA SER A 213 10.97 -10.24 12.98
C SER A 213 11.13 -11.77 13.03
N VAL A 214 11.42 -12.30 14.23
CA VAL A 214 11.54 -13.75 14.48
C VAL A 214 10.37 -14.21 15.34
N GLU A 215 9.28 -14.59 14.69
CA GLU A 215 8.08 -15.08 15.37
C GLU A 215 7.92 -16.60 15.40
N PRO A 216 7.19 -17.16 16.39
CA PRO A 216 6.71 -18.54 16.37
C PRO A 216 5.93 -18.84 15.10
N TRP A 217 5.99 -20.10 14.62
CA TRP A 217 5.37 -20.47 13.34
C TRP A 217 3.86 -20.17 13.28
N GLY A 218 3.13 -20.33 14.38
CA GLY A 218 1.69 -20.05 14.45
C GLY A 218 1.35 -18.58 14.19
N VAL A 219 2.09 -17.66 14.80
CA VAL A 219 1.98 -16.21 14.57
C VAL A 219 2.44 -15.87 13.15
N LYS A 220 3.61 -16.40 12.75
CA LYS A 220 4.19 -16.16 11.43
C LYS A 220 3.27 -16.56 10.27
N ILE A 221 2.65 -17.74 10.32
CA ILE A 221 1.75 -18.18 9.24
C ILE A 221 0.46 -17.34 9.20
N GLY A 222 -0.05 -16.93 10.37
CA GLY A 222 -1.19 -16.02 10.46
C GLY A 222 -0.88 -14.66 9.84
N ALA A 223 0.28 -14.08 10.13
CA ALA A 223 0.77 -12.85 9.53
C ALA A 223 0.92 -12.99 8.00
N ILE A 224 1.60 -14.03 7.52
CA ILE A 224 1.77 -14.27 6.07
C ILE A 224 0.42 -14.33 5.36
N VAL A 225 -0.55 -15.06 5.90
CA VAL A 225 -1.88 -15.19 5.28
C VAL A 225 -2.63 -13.87 5.31
N THR A 226 -2.59 -13.14 6.42
CA THR A 226 -3.24 -11.83 6.59
C THR A 226 -2.69 -10.83 5.57
N PHE A 227 -1.39 -10.60 5.59
CA PHE A 227 -0.74 -9.63 4.71
C PHE A 227 -0.76 -10.06 3.25
N ALA A 228 -0.69 -11.36 2.93
CA ALA A 228 -0.85 -11.81 1.55
C ALA A 228 -2.24 -11.47 0.99
N ASN A 229 -3.30 -11.59 1.79
CA ASN A 229 -4.64 -11.19 1.39
C ASN A 229 -4.77 -9.66 1.26
N MET A 230 -4.16 -8.88 2.17
CA MET A 230 -4.13 -7.42 2.05
C MET A 230 -3.36 -6.97 0.80
N GLY A 231 -2.20 -7.60 0.54
CA GLY A 231 -1.43 -7.41 -0.68
C GLY A 231 -2.25 -7.76 -1.92
N LEU A 232 -3.02 -8.85 -1.93
CA LEU A 232 -3.94 -9.16 -3.02
C LEU A 232 -4.99 -8.06 -3.21
N LEU A 233 -5.59 -7.56 -2.13
CA LEU A 233 -6.56 -6.47 -2.16
C LEU A 233 -5.96 -5.19 -2.76
N PHE A 234 -4.78 -4.76 -2.30
CA PHE A 234 -4.04 -3.66 -2.93
C PHE A 234 -3.76 -3.94 -4.41
N GLY A 235 -3.50 -5.19 -4.79
CA GLY A 235 -3.22 -5.59 -6.18
C GLY A 235 -4.43 -5.41 -7.08
N LEU A 236 -5.60 -5.81 -6.58
CA LEU A 236 -6.89 -5.59 -7.23
C LEU A 236 -7.22 -4.10 -7.31
N ILE A 237 -6.97 -3.33 -6.24
CA ILE A 237 -7.12 -1.87 -6.24
C ILE A 237 -6.19 -1.22 -7.26
N LEU A 238 -4.95 -1.67 -7.38
CA LEU A 238 -4.00 -1.18 -8.40
C LEU A 238 -4.53 -1.45 -9.82
N LEU A 239 -5.10 -2.63 -10.07
CA LEU A 239 -5.70 -2.95 -11.37
C LEU A 239 -6.97 -2.14 -11.66
N TRP A 240 -7.82 -1.96 -10.65
CA TRP A 240 -9.06 -1.21 -10.74
C TRP A 240 -8.79 0.27 -10.98
N THR A 241 -7.96 0.87 -10.12
CA THR A 241 -7.62 2.28 -10.18
C THR A 241 -6.59 2.56 -11.26
N ARG A 242 -5.79 1.59 -11.71
CA ARG A 242 -4.69 1.85 -12.66
C ARG A 242 -3.78 3.00 -12.21
N SER A 243 -3.61 3.17 -10.90
CA SER A 243 -2.87 4.29 -10.33
C SER A 243 -2.04 3.82 -9.16
N LEU A 244 -0.74 3.63 -9.39
CA LEU A 244 0.24 3.34 -8.35
C LEU A 244 0.11 4.27 -7.14
N TRP A 245 0.02 5.58 -7.38
CA TRP A 245 -0.07 6.57 -6.32
C TRP A 245 -1.37 6.52 -5.52
N VAL A 246 -2.47 6.01 -6.10
CA VAL A 246 -3.69 5.81 -5.30
C VAL A 246 -3.45 4.66 -4.31
N THR A 247 -2.84 3.57 -4.77
CA THR A 247 -2.51 2.44 -3.89
C THR A 247 -1.51 2.83 -2.81
N VAL A 248 -0.43 3.54 -3.17
CA VAL A 248 0.56 4.09 -2.21
C VAL A 248 -0.13 4.94 -1.13
N LEU A 249 -0.99 5.87 -1.53
CA LEU A 249 -1.68 6.75 -0.58
C LEU A 249 -2.69 6.01 0.30
N VAL A 250 -3.40 5.01 -0.23
CA VAL A 250 -4.33 4.20 0.56
C VAL A 250 -3.57 3.37 1.59
N HIS A 251 -2.45 2.77 1.19
CA HIS A 251 -1.57 2.01 2.08
C HIS A 251 -1.03 2.91 3.20
N SER A 252 -0.30 3.97 2.83
CA SER A 252 0.26 4.92 3.81
C SER A 252 -0.78 5.47 4.79
N LEU A 253 -1.95 5.87 4.28
CA LEU A 253 -2.98 6.48 5.13
C LEU A 253 -3.61 5.46 6.07
N TYR A 254 -3.77 4.21 5.64
CA TYR A 254 -4.28 3.16 6.51
C TYR A 254 -3.32 2.91 7.67
N ASP A 255 -2.03 2.74 7.39
CA ASP A 255 -1.00 2.47 8.39
C ASP A 255 -0.86 3.63 9.37
N ILE A 256 -0.74 4.87 8.86
CA ILE A 256 -0.76 6.09 9.68
C ILE A 256 -1.99 6.11 10.61
N THR A 257 -3.15 5.73 10.09
CA THR A 257 -4.37 5.75 10.91
C THR A 257 -4.36 4.62 11.95
N ALA A 258 -3.78 3.47 11.65
CA ALA A 258 -3.57 2.40 12.62
C ALA A 258 -2.62 2.85 13.75
N THR A 259 -1.52 3.53 13.42
CA THR A 259 -0.60 4.14 14.38
C THR A 259 -1.27 5.23 15.23
N LEU A 260 -2.10 6.08 14.63
CA LEU A 260 -2.91 7.04 15.40
C LEU A 260 -3.92 6.34 16.31
N SER A 261 -4.43 5.18 15.88
CA SER A 261 -5.31 4.33 16.67
C SER A 261 -4.60 3.86 17.94
N TRP A 262 -3.35 3.46 17.78
CA TRP A 262 -2.47 2.99 18.84
C TRP A 262 -2.14 4.10 19.86
N TYR A 263 -1.70 5.26 19.39
CA TYR A 263 -1.21 6.31 20.29
C TYR A 263 -2.28 7.18 20.93
N TYR A 264 -3.42 7.39 20.26
CA TYR A 264 -4.33 8.47 20.64
C TYR A 264 -5.81 8.06 20.76
N LEU A 265 -6.30 7.23 19.84
CA LEU A 265 -7.74 7.00 19.73
C LEU A 265 -8.03 5.63 19.12
N ASP A 266 -8.37 4.63 19.93
CA ASP A 266 -8.63 3.25 19.51
C ASP A 266 -9.57 3.11 18.30
N SER A 267 -10.49 4.06 18.08
CA SER A 267 -11.42 4.08 16.94
C SER A 267 -10.94 4.94 15.76
N ALA A 268 -9.66 5.33 15.68
CA ALA A 268 -9.15 6.24 14.65
C ALA A 268 -9.38 5.70 13.24
N VAL A 269 -9.16 4.40 13.03
CA VAL A 269 -9.37 3.73 11.74
C VAL A 269 -10.84 3.79 11.32
N ASP A 270 -11.76 3.50 12.24
CA ASP A 270 -13.21 3.55 11.99
C ASP A 270 -13.70 4.98 11.70
N LEU A 271 -13.21 5.97 12.46
CA LEU A 271 -13.55 7.37 12.23
C LEU A 271 -13.01 7.89 10.90
N MET A 272 -11.80 7.49 10.50
CA MET A 272 -11.24 7.82 9.19
C MET A 272 -12.08 7.20 8.08
N ALA A 273 -12.49 5.93 8.21
CA ALA A 273 -13.37 5.27 7.26
C ALA A 273 -14.72 5.99 7.13
N LEU A 274 -15.33 6.40 8.25
CA LEU A 274 -16.56 7.18 8.27
C LEU A 274 -16.38 8.54 7.57
N ALA A 275 -15.28 9.25 7.86
CA ALA A 275 -14.97 10.53 7.20
C ALA A 275 -14.81 10.34 5.68
N MET A 276 -14.07 9.31 5.25
CA MET A 276 -13.90 8.97 3.84
C MET A 276 -15.22 8.60 3.16
N LEU A 277 -16.12 7.91 3.86
CA LEU A 277 -17.45 7.58 3.36
C LEU A 277 -18.29 8.83 3.13
N ILE A 278 -18.32 9.75 4.09
CA ILE A 278 -19.04 11.03 3.98
C ILE A 278 -18.52 11.82 2.76
N VAL A 279 -17.19 11.96 2.64
CA VAL A 279 -16.56 12.64 1.51
C VAL A 279 -16.90 11.94 0.20
N HIS A 280 -16.82 10.61 0.15
CA HIS A 280 -17.11 9.81 -1.04
C HIS A 280 -18.56 10.02 -1.50
N VAL A 281 -19.53 9.88 -0.61
CA VAL A 281 -20.96 10.04 -0.91
C VAL A 281 -21.24 11.47 -1.39
N PHE A 282 -20.71 12.47 -0.70
CA PHE A 282 -20.89 13.87 -1.07
C PHE A 282 -20.36 14.16 -2.49
N LEU A 283 -19.13 13.75 -2.78
CA LEU A 283 -18.53 13.95 -4.12
C LEU A 283 -19.27 13.17 -5.20
N LEU A 284 -19.80 11.99 -4.88
CA LEU A 284 -20.53 11.14 -5.81
C LEU A 284 -21.88 11.78 -6.18
N ILE A 285 -22.57 12.38 -5.21
CA ILE A 285 -23.78 13.16 -5.45
C ILE A 285 -23.46 14.36 -6.36
N LEU A 286 -22.41 15.12 -6.06
CA LEU A 286 -22.01 16.28 -6.88
C LEU A 286 -21.65 15.89 -8.31
N GLU A 287 -20.95 14.77 -8.52
CA GLU A 287 -20.61 14.25 -9.85
C GLU A 287 -21.87 13.84 -10.63
N LYS A 288 -22.83 13.16 -9.96
CA LYS A 288 -24.12 12.79 -10.58
C LYS A 288 -24.93 14.02 -11.00
N LEU A 289 -25.01 15.04 -10.14
CA LEU A 289 -25.73 16.28 -10.43
C LEU A 289 -25.09 17.03 -11.62
N ASN A 290 -23.76 17.13 -11.66
CA ASN A 290 -23.06 17.79 -12.75
C ASN A 290 -23.25 17.07 -14.09
N ARG A 291 -23.18 15.73 -14.10
CA ARG A 291 -23.44 14.95 -15.32
C ARG A 291 -24.87 15.13 -15.83
N LYS A 292 -25.85 15.14 -14.92
CA LYS A 292 -27.25 15.39 -15.29
C LYS A 292 -27.44 16.77 -15.92
N ARG A 293 -26.84 17.82 -15.34
CA ARG A 293 -26.90 19.18 -15.89
C ARG A 293 -26.23 19.28 -17.27
N ALA A 294 -25.09 18.62 -17.46
CA ALA A 294 -24.40 18.60 -18.75
C ALA A 294 -25.22 17.89 -19.84
N LEU A 295 -25.87 16.77 -19.52
CA LEU A 295 -26.76 16.06 -20.44
C LEU A 295 -27.97 16.93 -20.82
N GLN A 296 -28.60 17.59 -19.85
CA GLN A 296 -29.73 18.49 -20.13
C GLN A 296 -29.33 19.66 -21.04
N GLN A 297 -28.13 20.23 -20.86
CA GLN A 297 -27.63 21.31 -21.73
C GLN A 297 -27.37 20.84 -23.17
N LEU A 298 -26.91 19.60 -23.35
CA LEU A 298 -26.75 18.97 -24.66
C LEU A 298 -28.10 18.73 -25.33
N GLU A 299 -29.07 18.16 -24.60
CA GLU A 299 -30.43 17.92 -25.12
C GLU A 299 -31.12 19.23 -25.55
N THR A 300 -30.95 20.32 -24.79
CA THR A 300 -31.51 21.63 -25.18
C THR A 300 -30.79 22.23 -26.38
N ALA A 301 -29.49 22.01 -26.55
CA ALA A 301 -28.74 22.52 -27.70
C ALA A 301 -29.10 21.79 -29.01
N ASP A 302 -29.21 20.46 -28.96
CA ASP A 302 -29.62 19.63 -30.11
C ASP A 302 -31.09 19.90 -30.50
N GLY A 303 -31.97 20.14 -29.51
CA GLY A 303 -33.36 20.50 -29.76
C GLY A 303 -33.55 21.88 -30.41
N VAL A 304 -32.64 22.83 -30.15
CA VAL A 304 -32.65 24.15 -30.82
C VAL A 304 -32.13 24.02 -32.25
N GLN A 305 -31.08 23.24 -32.50
CA GLN A 305 -30.57 23.00 -33.87
C GLN A 305 -31.53 22.21 -34.76
N ALA A 306 -32.37 21.34 -34.19
CA ALA A 306 -33.38 20.61 -34.96
C ALA A 306 -34.63 21.44 -35.31
N ALA A 307 -34.79 22.61 -34.69
CA ALA A 307 -35.91 23.52 -34.90
C ALA A 307 -35.60 24.70 -35.86
N GLU A 308 -34.33 24.86 -36.25
CA GLU A 308 -33.84 25.78 -37.30
C GLU A 308 -33.79 25.08 -38.67
#